data_AF-A0A7W3ZDH4-F1
#
_entry.id   AF-A0A7W3ZDH4-F1
#
_cell.length_a   1.000
_cell.length_b   1.000
_cell.length_c   1.000
_cell.angle_alpha   90.00
_cell.angle_beta   90.00
_cell.angle_gamma   90.00
#
_symmetry.space_group_name_H-M   'P 1'
#
loop_
_entity.id
_entity.type
_entity.pdbx_description
1 polymer ?
#
loop_
_entity_poly.entity_id
_entity_poly.type
_entity_poly.pdbx_seq_one_letter_code
_entity_poly.pdbx_strand_id
1 'polypeptide(L)'
;MDTLVTTLQQAKERMTNANNALKNSSASDMGSRDIDSAGGEFQERWEYGIGKVAEFSGTVAEGLAKARQVYADMEQKVTETLGKAGGQAEQPAPVPPARSAINDRLDGRKA
;
A
#
# COMPACT_ATOMS: atom_id res chain seq x y z
N MET A 1 1.30 2.67 4.61
CA MET A 1 0.63 1.36 4.43
C MET A 1 1.31 0.32 5.32
N ASP A 2 2.64 0.31 5.35
CA ASP A 2 3.47 -0.48 6.27
C ASP A 2 3.15 -0.23 7.75
N THR A 3 2.74 0.99 8.09
CA THR A 3 2.33 1.35 9.46
C THR A 3 1.15 0.51 9.95
N LEU A 4 0.12 0.29 9.11
CA LEU A 4 -1.06 -0.48 9.49
C LEU A 4 -0.71 -1.96 9.74
N VAL A 5 0.06 -2.54 8.83
CA VAL A 5 0.55 -3.92 8.93
C VAL A 5 1.39 -4.09 10.19
N THR A 6 2.32 -3.16 10.42
CA THR A 6 3.19 -3.17 11.61
C THR A 6 2.38 -3.04 12.90
N THR A 7 1.39 -2.14 12.95
CA THR A 7 0.52 -1.99 14.12
C THR A 7 -0.28 -3.24 14.42
N LEU A 8 -0.82 -3.92 13.39
CA LEU A 8 -1.55 -5.17 13.57
C LEU A 8 -0.63 -6.32 14.03
N GLN A 9 0.59 -6.38 13.51
CA GLN A 9 1.61 -7.34 13.95
C GLN A 9 1.97 -7.14 15.44
N GLN A 10 2.21 -5.89 15.84
CA GLN A 10 2.52 -5.53 17.23
C GLN A 10 1.33 -5.80 18.17
N ALA A 11 0.10 -5.57 17.71
CA ALA A 11 -1.10 -5.91 18.45
C ALA A 11 -1.20 -7.43 18.69
N LYS A 12 -0.96 -8.25 17.66
CA LYS A 12 -0.90 -9.72 17.78
C LYS A 12 0.13 -10.15 18.82
N GLU A 13 1.36 -9.63 18.75
CA GLU A 13 2.43 -9.98 19.69
C GLU A 13 2.09 -9.60 21.13
N ARG A 14 1.61 -8.38 21.35
CA ARG A 14 1.18 -7.91 22.69
C ARG A 14 0.06 -8.77 23.25
N MET A 15 -0.93 -9.11 22.43
CA MET A 15 -2.06 -9.95 22.85
C MET A 15 -1.63 -11.39 23.14
N THR A 16 -0.72 -11.95 22.33
CA THR A 16 -0.15 -13.29 22.56
C THR A 16 0.65 -13.33 23.87
N ASN A 17 1.46 -12.31 24.13
CA ASN A 17 2.24 -12.20 25.36
C ASN A 17 1.34 -12.04 26.59
N ALA A 18 0.28 -11.22 26.50
CA ALA A 18 -0.71 -11.08 27.55
C ALA A 18 -1.43 -12.41 27.84
N ASN A 19 -1.77 -13.18 26.80
CA ASN A 19 -2.41 -14.49 26.96
C ASN A 19 -1.47 -15.52 27.62
N ASN A 20 -0.18 -15.52 27.24
CA ASN A 20 0.82 -16.37 27.88
C ASN A 20 1.04 -16.00 29.35
N ALA A 21 1.02 -14.70 29.68
CA ALA A 21 1.08 -14.24 31.07
C ALA A 21 -0.17 -14.68 31.86
N LEU A 22 -1.36 -14.59 31.25
CA LEU A 22 -2.61 -15.07 31.83
C LEU A 22 -2.55 -16.58 32.11
N LYS A 23 -2.08 -17.38 31.15
CA LYS A 23 -1.90 -18.84 31.26
C LYS A 23 -0.99 -19.23 32.42
N ASN A 24 0.10 -18.49 32.60
CA ASN A 24 1.03 -18.74 33.69
C ASN A 24 0.43 -18.37 35.06
N SER A 25 -0.53 -17.44 35.10
CA SER A 25 -1.22 -17.06 36.34
C SER A 25 -2.43 -17.94 36.68
N SER A 26 -3.11 -18.52 35.68
CA SER A 26 -4.33 -19.32 35.88
C SER A 26 -4.06 -20.78 36.25
N ALA A 27 -2.88 -21.32 35.92
CA ALA A 27 -2.60 -22.75 36.11
C ALA A 27 -2.42 -23.22 37.57
N SER A 28 -2.30 -22.32 38.54
CA SER A 28 -2.07 -22.69 39.94
C SER A 28 -2.65 -21.76 41.02
N ASP A 29 -3.14 -20.56 40.68
CA ASP A 29 -3.26 -19.47 41.68
C ASP A 29 -4.68 -18.92 41.92
N MET A 30 -5.72 -19.45 41.26
CA MET A 30 -7.06 -18.87 41.38
C MET A 30 -7.98 -19.56 42.42
N GLY A 31 -7.51 -20.62 43.08
CA GLY A 31 -8.03 -21.09 44.36
C GLY A 31 -9.36 -21.87 44.33
N SER A 32 -9.94 -22.14 43.16
CA SER A 32 -11.17 -22.93 43.00
C SER A 32 -11.21 -23.62 41.64
N ARG A 33 -11.57 -24.92 41.63
CA ARG A 33 -11.71 -25.76 40.42
C ARG A 33 -12.59 -25.13 39.34
N ASP A 34 -13.66 -24.44 39.75
CA ASP A 34 -14.61 -23.84 38.80
C ASP A 34 -14.02 -22.60 38.13
N ILE A 35 -13.23 -21.81 38.87
CA ILE A 35 -12.54 -20.64 38.34
C ILE A 35 -11.38 -21.07 37.42
N ASP A 36 -10.65 -22.13 37.79
CA ASP A 36 -9.57 -22.67 36.95
C ASP A 36 -10.14 -23.19 35.61
N SER A 37 -11.28 -23.89 35.67
CA SER A 37 -11.98 -24.37 34.47
C SER A 37 -12.47 -23.23 33.58
N ALA A 38 -13.15 -22.23 34.16
CA ALA A 38 -13.64 -21.08 33.41
C ALA A 38 -12.50 -20.22 32.84
N GLY A 39 -11.39 -20.09 33.58
CA GLY A 39 -10.18 -19.43 33.13
C GLY A 39 -9.53 -20.14 31.94
N GLY A 40 -9.47 -21.49 31.98
CA GLY A 40 -8.98 -22.30 30.87
C GLY A 40 -9.84 -22.15 29.61
N GLU A 41 -11.16 -22.24 29.74
CA GLU A 41 -12.10 -22.10 28.61
C GLU A 41 -12.07 -20.68 28.02
N PHE A 42 -11.98 -19.66 28.87
CA PHE A 42 -11.80 -18.28 28.43
C PHE A 42 -10.51 -18.12 27.63
N GLN A 43 -9.40 -18.65 28.15
CA GLN A 43 -8.09 -18.54 27.53
C GLN A 43 -8.04 -19.22 26.15
N GLU A 44 -8.64 -20.41 26.02
CA GLU A 44 -8.71 -21.13 24.73
C GLU A 44 -9.49 -20.32 23.69
N ARG A 45 -10.67 -19.82 24.06
CA ARG A 45 -11.52 -19.00 23.18
C ARG A 45 -10.84 -17.68 22.81
N TRP A 46 -10.10 -17.10 23.76
CA TRP A 46 -9.35 -15.87 23.56
C TRP A 46 -8.15 -16.07 22.63
N GLU A 47 -7.40 -17.16 22.78
CA GLU A 47 -6.30 -17.54 21.88
C GLU A 47 -6.80 -17.72 20.44
N TYR A 48 -7.91 -18.44 20.27
CA TYR A 48 -8.57 -18.60 18.98
C TYR A 48 -8.94 -17.26 18.35
N GLY A 49 -9.57 -16.36 19.12
CA GLY A 49 -9.96 -15.03 18.65
C GLY A 49 -8.78 -14.19 18.16
N ILE A 50 -7.66 -14.17 18.91
CA ILE A 50 -6.43 -13.47 18.51
C ILE A 50 -5.87 -14.08 17.22
N GLY A 51 -5.88 -15.41 17.11
CA GLY A 51 -5.51 -16.13 15.88
C GLY A 51 -6.29 -15.64 14.66
N LYS A 52 -7.63 -15.55 14.78
CA LYS A 52 -8.49 -15.04 13.71
C LYS A 52 -8.19 -13.59 13.35
N VAL A 53 -7.91 -12.73 14.32
CA VAL A 53 -7.52 -11.33 14.07
C VAL A 53 -6.19 -11.24 13.32
N ALA A 54 -5.23 -12.10 13.67
CA ALA A 54 -3.94 -12.18 12.98
C ALA A 54 -4.09 -12.64 11.52
N GLU A 55 -4.89 -13.69 11.27
CA GLU A 55 -5.19 -14.17 9.92
C GLU A 55 -5.85 -13.08 9.06
N PHE A 56 -6.85 -12.40 9.60
CA PHE A 56 -7.53 -11.31 8.91
C PHE A 56 -6.56 -10.17 8.59
N SER A 57 -5.72 -9.79 9.55
CA SER A 57 -4.69 -8.76 9.36
C SER A 57 -3.70 -9.11 8.25
N GLY A 58 -3.27 -10.38 8.19
CA GLY A 58 -2.44 -10.89 7.10
C GLY A 58 -3.13 -10.80 5.74
N THR A 59 -4.40 -11.20 5.67
CA THR A 59 -5.21 -11.13 4.44
C THR A 59 -5.34 -9.68 3.93
N VAL A 60 -5.59 -8.73 4.84
CA VAL A 60 -5.66 -7.29 4.49
C VAL A 60 -4.31 -6.79 3.98
N ALA A 61 -3.20 -7.17 4.62
CA ALA A 61 -1.86 -6.79 4.19
C ALA A 61 -1.54 -7.30 2.77
N GLU A 62 -1.86 -8.56 2.48
CA GLU A 62 -1.69 -9.16 1.16
C GLU A 62 -2.54 -8.47 0.08
N GLY A 63 -3.81 -8.17 0.41
CA GLY A 63 -4.70 -7.46 -0.50
C GLY A 63 -4.17 -6.07 -0.85
N LEU A 64 -3.67 -5.34 0.13
CA LEU A 64 -3.04 -4.04 -0.06
C LEU A 64 -1.75 -4.12 -0.89
N ALA A 65 -0.90 -5.14 -0.64
CA ALA A 65 0.33 -5.35 -1.40
C ALA A 65 0.03 -5.63 -2.89
N LYS A 66 -0.98 -6.46 -3.17
CA LYS A 66 -1.47 -6.73 -4.53
C LYS A 66 -2.02 -5.47 -5.18
N ALA A 67 -2.83 -4.70 -4.47
CA ALA A 67 -3.36 -3.44 -4.99
C ALA A 67 -2.21 -2.49 -5.39
N ARG A 68 -1.19 -2.35 -4.54
CA ARG A 68 0.01 -1.55 -4.86
C ARG A 68 0.73 -2.04 -6.12
N GLN A 69 0.93 -3.35 -6.26
CA GLN A 69 1.53 -3.93 -7.47
C GLN A 69 0.72 -3.58 -8.72
N VAL A 70 -0.60 -3.75 -8.67
CA VAL A 70 -1.48 -3.42 -9.80
C VAL A 70 -1.35 -1.95 -10.19
N TYR A 71 -1.35 -1.03 -9.23
CA TYR A 71 -1.17 0.39 -9.52
C TYR A 71 0.21 0.70 -10.12
N ALA A 72 1.28 0.13 -9.57
CA ALA A 72 2.63 0.32 -10.09
C ALA A 72 2.79 -0.23 -11.52
N ASP A 73 2.23 -1.41 -11.81
CA ASP A 73 2.24 -2.00 -13.14
C ASP A 73 1.42 -1.17 -14.13
N MET A 74 0.30 -0.60 -13.68
CA MET A 74 -0.53 0.28 -14.50
C MET A 74 0.22 1.56 -14.84
N GLU A 75 0.88 2.17 -13.85
CA GLU A 75 1.67 3.38 -14.04
C GLU A 75 2.85 3.15 -14.98
N GLN A 76 3.58 2.05 -14.82
CA GLN A 76 4.66 1.67 -15.75
C GLN A 76 4.14 1.52 -17.18
N LYS A 77 3.02 0.81 -17.38
CA LYS A 77 2.42 0.64 -18.72
C LYS A 77 1.97 1.96 -19.33
N VAL A 78 1.41 2.86 -18.53
CA VAL A 78 1.02 4.20 -18.98
C VAL A 78 2.26 5.01 -19.37
N THR A 79 3.31 5.03 -18.54
CA THR A 79 4.57 5.70 -18.85
C THR A 79 5.25 5.14 -20.09
N GLU A 80 5.26 3.83 -20.28
CA GLU A 80 5.82 3.21 -21.49
C GLU A 80 5.03 3.57 -22.75
N THR A 81 3.70 3.58 -22.66
CA THR A 81 2.84 3.90 -23.81
C THR A 81 2.91 5.38 -24.17
N LEU A 82 2.89 6.26 -23.16
CA LEU A 82 2.94 7.70 -23.35
C LEU A 82 4.36 8.20 -23.65
N GLY A 83 5.40 7.57 -23.08
CA GLY A 83 6.79 7.85 -23.39
C GLY A 83 7.16 7.43 -24.82
N LYS A 84 6.58 6.35 -25.33
CA LYS A 84 6.66 5.98 -26.75
C LYS A 84 5.89 6.95 -27.65
N ALA A 85 4.74 7.46 -27.20
CA ALA A 85 3.98 8.48 -27.94
C ALA A 85 4.64 9.87 -27.94
N GLY A 86 5.33 10.25 -26.85
CA GLY A 86 6.03 11.54 -26.72
C GLY A 86 7.41 11.58 -27.38
N GLY A 87 8.03 10.42 -27.64
CA GLY A 87 9.29 10.31 -28.39
C GLY A 87 9.12 10.33 -29.92
N GLN A 88 7.89 10.25 -30.42
CA GLN A 88 7.52 10.43 -31.83
C GLN A 88 6.71 11.71 -32.02
N ALA A 89 7.10 12.80 -31.36
CA ALA A 89 6.87 14.12 -31.97
C ALA A 89 7.87 14.21 -33.13
N GLU A 90 7.43 13.74 -34.30
CA GLU A 90 8.07 13.98 -35.59
C GLU A 90 8.47 15.46 -35.63
N GLN A 91 9.78 15.73 -35.60
CA GLN A 91 10.26 17.07 -35.93
C GLN A 91 9.74 17.34 -37.34
N PRO A 92 8.82 18.31 -37.53
CA PRO A 92 8.47 18.69 -38.88
C PRO A 92 9.78 19.14 -39.53
N ALA A 93 10.05 18.61 -40.72
CA ALA A 93 11.24 18.92 -41.51
C ALA A 93 11.54 20.44 -41.44
N PRO A 94 12.82 20.86 -41.39
CA PRO A 94 13.17 22.26 -41.21
C PRO A 94 12.45 23.08 -42.27
N VAL A 95 11.49 23.88 -41.83
CA VAL A 95 10.71 24.75 -42.69
C VAL A 95 11.71 25.71 -43.34
N PRO A 96 11.85 25.76 -44.68
CA PRO A 96 12.70 26.76 -45.30
C PRO A 96 12.24 28.14 -44.84
N PRO A 97 13.18 29.07 -44.56
CA PRO A 97 12.83 30.36 -43.96
C PRO A 97 11.76 31.04 -44.81
N ALA A 98 10.58 31.21 -44.23
CA ALA A 98 9.47 31.88 -44.89
C ALA A 98 9.92 33.30 -45.24
N ARG A 99 9.88 33.64 -46.54
CA ARG A 99 10.05 35.03 -46.96
C ARG A 99 8.89 35.84 -46.38
N SER A 100 9.19 36.61 -45.33
CA SER A 100 8.23 37.49 -44.69
C SER A 100 7.85 38.63 -45.64
N ALA A 101 6.72 38.49 -46.35
CA ALA A 101 6.13 39.55 -47.19
C ALA A 101 5.85 40.87 -46.43
N ILE A 102 5.83 40.81 -45.10
CA ILE A 102 5.72 41.96 -44.20
C ILE A 102 7.01 42.79 -44.22
N ASN A 103 8.19 42.14 -44.28
CA ASN A 103 9.48 42.85 -44.35
C ASN A 103 9.67 43.52 -45.70
N ASP A 104 9.29 42.87 -46.81
CA ASP A 104 9.35 43.47 -48.16
C ASP A 104 8.47 44.73 -48.28
N ARG A 105 7.32 44.76 -47.60
CA ARG A 105 6.41 45.91 -47.59
C ARG A 105 6.89 47.06 -46.70
N LEU A 106 7.77 46.80 -45.74
CA LEU A 106 8.35 47.80 -44.86
C LEU A 106 9.58 48.45 -45.50
N ASP A 107 10.40 47.69 -46.24
CA ASP A 107 11.52 48.24 -47.01
C ASP A 107 11.06 49.06 -48.23
N GLY A 108 9.96 48.66 -48.88
CA GLY A 108 9.39 49.41 -50.01
C GLY A 108 8.70 50.74 -49.67
N ARG A 109 8.59 51.11 -48.38
CA ARG A 109 7.96 52.37 -47.94
C ARG A 109 8.98 53.43 -47.49
N LYS A 110 10.29 53.17 -47.63
CA LYS A 110 11.33 54.19 -47.50
C LYS A 110 11.86 54.59 -48.88
N ALA A 111 11.03 55.27 -49.65
CA ALA A 111 11.44 56.08 -50.79
C ALA A 111 10.60 57.36 -50.82
#